data_AF-A0A355U7W4-F1
#
_entry.id   AF-A0A355U7W4-F1
#
_cell.length_a   1.000
_cell.length_b   1.000
_cell.length_c   1.000
_cell.angle_alpha   90.00
_cell.angle_beta   90.00
_cell.angle_gamma   90.00
#
_symmetry.space_group_name_H-M   'P 1'
#
loop_
_entity.id
_entity.type
_entity.pdbx_description
1 polymer ?
#
loop_
_entity_poly.entity_id
_entity_poly.type
_entity_poly.pdbx_seq_one_letter_code
_entity_poly.pdbx_strand_id
1 'polypeptide(L)'
;MKDITLLDRLTDSSSRIIIVVHTHPDGDAVGSGVALLEYLKKMKGKDATLIVPDSIPESISFIFSESETTDILVFDKDTKMAQERIKACDLVICLDCNSFSRTAGMENFLRQANAAKVLIDHHLNPEA
;
A
#
# COMPACT_ATOMS: atom_id res chain seq x y z
N MET A 1 4.20 -13.95 16.29
CA MET A 1 4.93 -14.82 15.35
C MET A 1 4.79 -14.21 13.98
N LYS A 2 5.88 -14.02 13.23
CA LYS A 2 5.81 -13.58 11.82
C LYS A 2 5.30 -14.79 11.02
N ASP A 3 3.98 -14.84 10.78
CA ASP A 3 3.33 -15.97 10.12
C ASP A 3 3.20 -15.68 8.62
N ILE A 4 4.24 -16.05 7.87
CA ILE A 4 4.24 -15.90 6.42
C ILE A 4 3.16 -16.76 5.75
N THR A 5 2.75 -17.87 6.37
CA THR A 5 1.66 -18.73 5.85
C THR A 5 0.31 -18.04 5.97
N LEU A 6 0.09 -17.26 7.04
CA LEU A 6 -1.10 -16.41 7.15
C LEU A 6 -1.10 -15.31 6.09
N LEU A 7 0.04 -14.65 5.85
CA LEU A 7 0.16 -13.63 4.80
C LEU A 7 -0.12 -14.20 3.41
N ASP A 8 0.46 -15.37 3.09
CA ASP A 8 0.17 -16.07 1.84
C ASP A 8 -1.32 -16.40 1.71
N ARG A 9 -1.94 -16.92 2.77
CA ARG A 9 -3.39 -17.22 2.74
C ARG A 9 -4.22 -15.96 2.47
N LEU A 10 -3.93 -14.85 3.16
CA LEU A 10 -4.67 -13.60 3.01
C LEU A 10 -4.51 -13.03 1.60
N THR A 11 -3.29 -13.01 1.07
CA THR A 11 -3.03 -12.53 -0.29
C THR A 11 -3.67 -13.46 -1.34
N ASP A 12 -3.61 -14.78 -1.16
CA ASP A 12 -4.21 -15.76 -2.08
C ASP A 12 -5.74 -15.69 -2.08
N SER A 13 -6.39 -15.44 -0.93
CA SER A 13 -7.85 -15.31 -0.83
C SER A 13 -8.40 -13.94 -1.28
N SER A 14 -7.53 -12.94 -1.45
CA SER A 14 -7.91 -11.58 -1.81
C SER A 14 -7.84 -11.37 -3.32
N SER A 15 -8.75 -10.58 -3.88
CA SER A 15 -8.77 -10.27 -5.32
C SER A 15 -8.31 -8.85 -5.60
N ARG A 16 -8.70 -7.89 -4.75
CA ARG A 16 -8.44 -6.45 -4.90
C ARG A 16 -7.63 -5.95 -3.71
N ILE A 17 -6.34 -5.81 -3.92
CA ILE A 17 -5.38 -5.49 -2.85
C ILE A 17 -4.95 -4.03 -3.01
N ILE A 18 -4.93 -3.28 -1.91
CA ILE A 18 -4.21 -2.01 -1.87
C ILE A 18 -2.99 -2.12 -0.97
N ILE A 19 -1.91 -1.45 -1.38
CA ILE A 19 -0.73 -1.21 -0.56
C ILE A 19 -0.74 0.28 -0.22
N VAL A 20 -0.60 0.61 1.05
CA VAL A 20 -0.51 1.99 1.52
C VAL A 20 0.75 2.19 2.34
N VAL A 21 1.34 3.37 2.21
CA VAL A 21 2.58 3.77 2.89
C VAL A 21 2.38 5.07 3.66
N HIS A 22 3.40 5.48 4.42
CA HIS A 22 3.35 6.73 5.16
C HIS A 22 3.49 7.97 4.25
N THR A 23 3.09 9.14 4.76
CA THR A 23 3.25 10.47 4.15
C THR A 23 4.70 10.87 4.07
N HIS A 24 5.06 11.72 3.12
CA HIS A 24 6.45 12.04 2.79
C HIS A 24 7.24 10.74 2.55
N PRO A 25 6.80 9.90 1.58
CA PRO A 25 7.36 8.58 1.39
C PRO A 25 8.84 8.69 1.02
N ASP A 26 9.66 7.87 1.67
CA ASP A 26 11.09 7.79 1.42
C ASP A 26 11.43 6.56 0.56
N GLY A 27 12.72 6.23 0.48
CA GLY A 27 13.18 5.09 -0.31
C GLY A 27 12.67 3.74 0.19
N ASP A 28 12.39 3.57 1.49
CA ASP A 28 11.87 2.31 2.03
C ASP A 28 10.40 2.16 1.66
N ALA A 29 9.58 3.17 1.97
CA ALA A 29 8.17 3.21 1.60
C ALA A 29 7.95 2.99 0.09
N VAL A 30 8.67 3.73 -0.75
CA VAL A 30 8.56 3.62 -2.22
C VAL A 30 9.12 2.29 -2.71
N GLY A 31 10.34 1.92 -2.30
CA GLY A 31 11.02 0.74 -2.81
C GLY A 31 10.31 -0.55 -2.43
N SER A 32 9.95 -0.69 -1.15
CA SER A 32 9.20 -1.85 -0.67
C SER A 32 7.80 -1.90 -1.26
N GLY A 33 7.13 -0.75 -1.41
CA GLY A 33 5.80 -0.64 -2.01
C GLY A 33 5.77 -1.09 -3.46
N VAL A 34 6.71 -0.62 -4.29
CA VAL A 34 6.84 -1.02 -5.69
C VAL A 34 7.19 -2.49 -5.81
N ALA A 35 8.15 -2.99 -5.02
CA ALA A 35 8.55 -4.40 -5.05
C ALA A 35 7.37 -5.33 -4.71
N LEU A 36 6.59 -5.00 -3.66
CA LEU A 36 5.42 -5.79 -3.29
C LEU A 36 4.31 -5.70 -4.35
N LEU A 37 4.09 -4.52 -4.93
CA LEU A 37 3.12 -4.34 -6.00
C LEU A 37 3.46 -5.22 -7.20
N GLU A 38 4.71 -5.21 -7.65
CA GLU A 38 5.15 -6.04 -8.76
C GLU A 38 5.02 -7.53 -8.45
N TYR A 39 5.39 -7.96 -7.25
CA TYR A 39 5.21 -9.35 -6.82
C TYR A 39 3.74 -9.78 -6.89
N LEU A 40 2.83 -8.99 -6.29
CA LEU A 40 1.40 -9.31 -6.27
C LEU A 40 0.81 -9.39 -7.67
N LYS A 41 1.23 -8.51 -8.59
CA LYS A 41 0.72 -8.50 -9.97
C LYS A 41 1.37 -9.59 -10.83
N LYS A 42 2.70 -9.62 -10.90
CA LYS A 42 3.46 -10.47 -11.83
C LYS A 42 3.51 -11.93 -11.37
N MET A 43 3.65 -12.18 -10.06
CA MET A 43 3.82 -13.53 -9.53
C MET A 43 2.52 -14.15 -9.01
N LYS A 44 1.63 -13.32 -8.43
CA LYS A 44 0.36 -13.78 -7.84
C LYS A 44 -0.87 -13.47 -8.68
N GLY A 45 -0.75 -12.68 -9.76
CA GLY A 45 -1.87 -12.36 -10.67
C GLY A 45 -2.99 -11.54 -10.04
N LYS A 46 -2.69 -10.73 -9.01
CA LYS A 46 -3.67 -9.96 -8.24
C LYS A 46 -3.96 -8.60 -8.86
N ASP A 47 -5.18 -8.09 -8.68
CA ASP A 47 -5.50 -6.68 -8.92
C ASP A 47 -4.99 -5.86 -7.72
N ALA A 48 -3.74 -5.44 -7.80
CA ALA A 48 -3.07 -4.66 -6.77
C ALA A 48 -2.81 -3.22 -7.21
N THR A 49 -2.91 -2.28 -6.27
CA THR A 49 -2.59 -0.86 -6.44
C THR A 49 -1.78 -0.35 -5.26
N LEU A 50 -0.67 0.35 -5.52
CA LEU A 50 0.05 1.12 -4.50
C LEU A 50 -0.54 2.53 -4.42
N ILE A 51 -0.91 2.98 -3.23
CA ILE A 51 -1.42 4.34 -3.00
C ILE A 51 -0.47 5.04 -2.03
N VAL A 52 0.23 6.06 -2.53
CA VAL A 52 1.06 6.94 -1.70
C VAL A 52 0.26 8.18 -1.30
N PRO A 53 0.40 8.71 -0.07
CA PRO A 53 -0.41 9.85 0.37
C PRO A 53 -0.13 11.14 -0.44
N ASP A 54 1.14 11.45 -0.66
CA ASP A 54 1.60 12.74 -1.19
C ASP A 54 2.72 12.57 -2.23
N SER A 55 3.27 13.68 -2.71
CA SER A 55 4.24 13.68 -3.81
C SER A 55 5.54 12.97 -3.44
N ILE A 56 5.99 12.10 -4.34
CA ILE A 56 7.28 11.42 -4.25
C ILE A 56 8.41 12.42 -4.59
N PRO A 57 9.49 12.49 -3.79
CA PRO A 57 10.67 13.30 -4.09
C PRO A 57 11.31 12.92 -5.43
N GLU A 58 11.73 13.92 -6.22
CA GLU A 58 12.36 13.72 -7.53
C GLU A 58 13.61 12.82 -7.44
N SER A 59 14.39 12.93 -6.36
CA SER A 59 15.60 12.14 -6.11
C SER A 59 15.38 10.63 -6.04
N ILE A 60 14.15 10.18 -5.75
CA ILE A 60 13.78 8.76 -5.69
C ILE A 60 12.72 8.38 -6.73
N SER A 61 12.34 9.32 -7.60
CA SER A 61 11.34 9.09 -8.65
C SER A 61 11.77 8.02 -9.66
N PHE A 62 13.09 7.77 -9.78
CA PHE A 62 13.64 6.73 -10.66
C PHE A 62 13.09 5.33 -10.34
N ILE A 63 12.80 5.05 -9.07
CA ILE A 63 12.24 3.75 -8.61
C ILE A 63 10.89 3.48 -9.28
N PHE A 64 10.08 4.53 -9.47
CA PHE A 64 8.80 4.42 -10.20
C PHE A 64 9.01 4.27 -11.70
N SER A 65 9.95 5.03 -12.27
CA SER A 65 10.18 5.03 -13.71
C SER A 65 10.73 3.71 -14.25
N GLU A 66 11.42 2.94 -13.40
CA GLU A 66 11.93 1.61 -13.74
C GLU A 66 10.89 0.51 -13.55
N SER A 67 9.80 0.79 -12.83
CA SER A 67 8.73 -0.19 -12.64
C SER A 67 7.89 -0.32 -13.90
N GLU A 68 7.62 -1.56 -14.30
CA GLU A 68 6.72 -1.86 -15.43
C GLU A 68 5.24 -1.72 -15.05
N THR A 69 4.93 -1.53 -13.77
CA THR A 69 3.53 -1.42 -13.30
C THR A 69 3.08 0.03 -13.22
N THR A 70 1.88 0.29 -13.75
CA THR A 70 1.29 1.65 -13.77
C THR A 70 0.26 1.86 -12.66
N ASP A 71 -0.06 0.84 -11.86
CA ASP A 71 -1.07 0.89 -10.79
C ASP A 71 -0.55 1.53 -9.50
N ILE A 72 -0.09 2.77 -9.64
CA ILE A 72 0.48 3.58 -8.57
C ILE A 72 -0.27 4.91 -8.55
N LEU A 73 -0.92 5.22 -7.42
CA LEU A 73 -1.73 6.41 -7.24
C LEU A 73 -1.11 7.33 -6.20
N VAL A 74 -1.07 8.63 -6.51
CA VAL A 74 -0.76 9.66 -5.51
C VAL A 74 -2.09 10.21 -5.02
N PHE A 75 -2.43 9.99 -3.75
CA PHE A 75 -3.77 10.30 -3.23
C PHE A 75 -4.14 11.78 -3.41
N ASP A 76 -3.21 12.71 -3.18
CA ASP A 76 -3.43 14.15 -3.38
C ASP A 76 -3.71 14.54 -4.85
N LYS A 77 -3.29 13.72 -5.83
CA LYS A 77 -3.52 13.97 -7.26
C LYS A 77 -4.73 13.22 -7.80
N ASP A 78 -4.91 11.99 -7.36
CA ASP A 78 -5.88 11.02 -7.88
C ASP A 78 -6.95 10.64 -6.84
N THR A 79 -7.33 11.60 -5.99
CA THR A 79 -8.12 11.39 -4.77
C THR A 79 -9.36 10.53 -4.98
N LYS A 80 -10.16 10.84 -6.02
CA LYS A 80 -11.40 10.11 -6.31
C LYS A 80 -11.12 8.64 -6.64
N MET A 81 -10.16 8.38 -7.52
CA MET A 81 -9.81 7.03 -7.94
C MET A 81 -9.19 6.24 -6.77
N ALA A 82 -8.36 6.89 -5.95
CA ALA A 82 -7.80 6.26 -4.76
C ALA A 82 -8.88 5.90 -3.74
N GLN A 83 -9.86 6.78 -3.49
CA GLN A 83 -11.02 6.50 -2.62
C GLN A 83 -11.86 5.32 -3.15
N GLU A 84 -12.09 5.26 -4.46
CA GLU A 84 -12.79 4.14 -5.10
C GLU A 84 -12.03 2.82 -4.93
N ARG A 85 -10.70 2.83 -5.11
CA ARG A 85 -9.83 1.67 -4.85
C ARG A 85 -9.87 1.24 -3.38
N ILE A 86 -9.77 2.17 -2.43
CA ILE A 86 -9.85 1.88 -0.99
C ILE A 86 -11.21 1.27 -0.63
N LYS A 87 -12.31 1.82 -1.15
CA LYS A 87 -13.65 1.30 -0.88
C LYS A 87 -13.89 -0.08 -1.48
N ALA A 88 -13.28 -0.36 -2.63
CA ALA A 88 -13.46 -1.59 -3.37
C ALA A 88 -12.53 -2.73 -2.90
N CYS A 89 -11.44 -2.44 -2.21
CA CYS A 89 -10.47 -3.48 -1.82
C CYS A 89 -11.06 -4.52 -0.86
N ASP A 90 -10.49 -5.73 -0.89
CA ASP A 90 -10.75 -6.80 0.07
C ASP A 90 -9.56 -7.06 1.02
N LEU A 91 -8.38 -6.50 0.68
CA LEU A 91 -7.19 -6.49 1.54
C LEU A 91 -6.46 -5.15 1.47
N VAL A 92 -6.10 -4.62 2.65
CA VAL A 92 -5.20 -3.48 2.84
C VAL A 92 -3.88 -3.97 3.42
N ILE A 93 -2.78 -3.70 2.74
CA ILE A 93 -1.43 -3.90 3.26
C ILE A 93 -0.89 -2.53 3.67
N CYS A 94 -0.75 -2.31 4.97
CA CYS A 94 -0.09 -1.15 5.55
C CYS A 94 1.40 -1.44 5.58
N LEU A 95 2.15 -0.89 4.63
CA LEU A 95 3.57 -1.14 4.44
C LEU A 95 4.35 0.09 4.89
N ASP A 96 5.33 -0.12 5.78
CA ASP A 96 6.12 0.95 6.37
C ASP A 96 5.26 2.04 7.07
N CYS A 97 4.08 1.64 7.53
CA CYS A 97 3.06 2.55 8.05
C CYS A 97 2.30 1.89 9.20
N ASN A 98 2.80 2.07 10.42
CA ASN A 98 2.27 1.42 11.63
C ASN A 98 1.12 2.14 12.32
N SER A 99 0.63 3.25 11.75
CA SER A 99 -0.52 4.01 12.23
C SER A 99 -1.18 4.71 11.06
N PHE A 100 -2.51 4.70 10.99
CA PHE A 100 -3.20 5.39 9.90
C PHE A 100 -3.05 6.91 9.95
N SER A 101 -2.69 7.48 11.11
CA SER A 101 -2.36 8.91 11.22
C SER A 101 -1.17 9.32 10.35
N ARG A 102 -0.34 8.35 9.94
CA ARG A 102 0.78 8.56 9.01
C ARG A 102 0.36 8.52 7.54
N THR A 103 -0.92 8.40 7.21
CA THR A 103 -1.41 8.30 5.81
C THR A 103 -2.13 9.55 5.30
N ALA A 104 -2.07 10.66 6.05
CA ALA A 104 -2.73 11.94 5.76
C ALA A 104 -4.18 11.78 5.28
N GLY A 105 -4.49 12.25 4.07
CA GLY A 105 -5.84 12.30 3.51
C GLY A 105 -6.53 10.93 3.40
N MET A 106 -5.78 9.83 3.51
CA MET A 106 -6.33 8.48 3.47
C MET A 106 -6.84 7.95 4.81
N GLU A 107 -6.46 8.54 5.95
CA GLU A 107 -6.67 7.96 7.28
C GLU A 107 -8.13 7.51 7.51
N ASN A 108 -9.08 8.43 7.32
CA ASN A 108 -10.49 8.15 7.55
C ASN A 108 -11.04 7.05 6.64
N PHE A 109 -10.58 7.01 5.39
CA PHE A 109 -11.00 5.98 4.42
C PHE A 109 -10.46 4.60 4.80
N LEU A 110 -9.20 4.53 5.25
CA LEU A 110 -8.58 3.28 5.67
C LEU A 110 -9.18 2.72 6.97
N ARG A 111 -9.54 3.60 7.92
CA ARG A 111 -10.26 3.21 9.14
C ARG A 111 -11.66 2.67 8.85
N GLN A 112 -12.34 3.23 7.85
CA GLN A 112 -13.70 2.82 7.45
C GLN A 112 -13.72 1.61 6.48
N ALA A 113 -12.57 1.25 5.89
CA ALA A 113 -12.51 0.13 4.97
C ALA A 113 -12.83 -1.19 5.69
N ASN A 114 -13.77 -1.97 5.15
CA ASN A 114 -14.15 -3.28 5.70
C ASN A 114 -13.16 -4.40 5.36
N ALA A 115 -12.19 -4.11 4.50
CA ALA A 115 -11.16 -5.06 4.08
C ALA A 115 -10.32 -5.56 5.27
N ALA A 116 -9.80 -6.78 5.12
CA ALA A 116 -8.77 -7.30 6.00
C ALA A 116 -7.54 -6.38 5.97
N LYS A 117 -6.82 -6.28 7.09
CA LYS A 117 -5.67 -5.39 7.23
C LYS A 117 -4.45 -6.18 7.65
N VAL A 118 -3.35 -5.99 6.94
CA VAL A 118 -2.04 -6.55 7.28
C VAL A 118 -1.08 -5.40 7.50
N LEU A 119 -0.31 -5.46 8.58
CA LEU A 119 0.79 -4.55 8.84
C LEU A 119 2.12 -5.25 8.53
N ILE A 120 2.94 -4.62 7.69
CA ILE A 120 4.33 -5.00 7.43
C ILE A 120 5.18 -3.76 7.67
N ASP A 121 5.84 -3.69 8.82
CA ASP A 121 6.52 -2.49 9.26
C ASP A 121 7.70 -2.83 10.19
N HIS A 122 8.71 -1.96 10.19
CA HIS A 122 9.93 -2.11 10.99
C HIS A 122 10.02 -1.12 12.16
N HIS A 123 9.08 -0.17 12.27
CA HIS A 123 9.05 0.83 13.33
C HIS A 123 8.55 0.23 14.65
N LEU A 124 8.89 0.90 15.76
CA LEU A 124 8.42 0.54 17.09
C LEU A 124 6.99 1.05 17.32
N ASN A 125 6.28 0.42 18.26
CA ASN A 125 4.97 0.85 18.77
C ASN A 125 3.87 0.96 17.69
N PRO A 126 3.47 -0.16 17.05
CA PRO A 126 2.34 -0.15 16.12
C PRO A 126 1.04 0.25 16.82
N GLU A 127 0.15 0.92 16.09
CA GLU A 127 -1.22 1.21 16.52
C GLU A 127 -1.96 -0.11 16.80
N ALA A 128 -2.81 -0.09 17.83
CA ALA A 128 -3.58 -1.24 18.28
C ALA A 128 -4.84 -1.50 17.44
#